data_AF-A0A947T173-F1
#
_entry.id   AF-A0A947T173-F1
#
_cell.length_a   1.000
_cell.length_b   1.000
_cell.length_c   1.000
_cell.angle_alpha   90.00
_cell.angle_beta   90.00
_cell.angle_gamma   90.00
#
_symmetry.space_group_name_H-M   'P 1'
#
loop_
_entity.id
_entity.type
_entity.pdbx_description
1 polymer ?
#
loop_
_entity_poly.entity_id
_entity_poly.type
_entity_poly.pdbx_seq_one_letter_code
_entity_poly.pdbx_strand_id
1 'polypeptide(L)' 'MDTGIVRKIDDLGRIVLPAETRRLFNIHEGDQLAISVEGDNILIRKLEDTCTFCGNTKDVSSFKGKGICTRCRAQLG' A
#
# COMPACT_ATOMS: atom_id res chain seq x y z
N MET A 1 4.15 10.98 -16.42
CA MET A 1 5.59 10.66 -16.39
C MET A 1 5.71 9.19 -16.68
N ASP A 2 6.11 8.84 -17.89
CA ASP A 2 6.41 7.46 -18.24
C ASP A 2 7.82 7.19 -17.73
N THR A 3 7.96 6.36 -16.70
CA THR A 3 9.29 6.16 -16.08
C THR A 3 10.22 5.37 -16.99
N GLY A 4 9.70 4.65 -18.00
CA GLY A 4 10.50 3.89 -18.97
C GLY A 4 11.37 2.78 -18.36
N ILE A 5 11.18 2.45 -17.08
CA ILE A 5 12.02 1.50 -16.35
C ILE A 5 11.56 0.07 -16.69
N VAL A 6 12.41 -0.66 -17.40
CA VAL A 6 12.21 -2.08 -17.68
C VAL A 6 12.92 -2.92 -16.61
N ARG A 7 12.20 -3.92 -16.06
CA ARG A 7 12.76 -4.89 -15.13
C ARG A 7 12.43 -6.31 -15.59
N LYS A 8 13.44 -7.19 -15.50
CA LYS A 8 13.23 -8.62 -15.71
C LYS A 8 12.54 -9.22 -14.49
N ILE A 9 11.72 -10.22 -14.75
CA ILE A 9 11.17 -11.11 -13.73
C ILE A 9 12.27 -12.09 -13.34
N ASP A 10 12.38 -12.40 -12.05
CA ASP A 10 13.30 -13.45 -11.59
C ASP A 10 12.77 -14.86 -11.85
N ASP A 11 13.53 -15.87 -11.45
CA ASP A 11 13.19 -17.29 -11.61
C ASP A 11 11.93 -17.72 -10.84
N LEU A 12 11.54 -16.96 -9.83
CA LEU A 12 10.36 -17.21 -8.99
C LEU A 12 9.14 -16.40 -9.40
N GLY A 13 9.22 -15.59 -10.46
CA GLY A 13 8.09 -14.78 -10.93
C GLY A 13 7.96 -13.41 -10.22
N ARG A 14 8.96 -12.97 -9.46
CA ARG A 14 8.93 -11.70 -8.73
C ARG A 14 9.49 -10.57 -9.58
N ILE A 15 8.99 -9.36 -9.35
CA ILE A 15 9.52 -8.11 -9.91
C ILE A 15 10.04 -7.20 -8.79
N VAL A 16 11.19 -6.59 -9.01
CA VAL A 16 11.78 -5.65 -8.05
C VAL A 16 11.28 -4.24 -8.33
N LEU A 17 10.60 -3.64 -7.36
CA LEU A 17 10.24 -2.21 -7.39
C LEU A 17 11.49 -1.34 -7.11
N PRO A 18 11.85 -0.41 -8.03
CA PRO A 18 12.95 0.52 -7.81
C PRO A 18 12.81 1.31 -6.51
N ALA A 19 13.93 1.69 -5.90
CA ALA A 19 13.92 2.44 -4.65
C ALA A 19 13.21 3.80 -4.79
N GLU A 20 13.33 4.45 -5.95
CA GLU A 20 12.65 5.71 -6.23
C GLU A 20 11.13 5.56 -6.25
N THR A 21 10.60 4.54 -6.95
CA THR A 21 9.16 4.23 -6.97
C THR A 21 8.66 3.94 -5.55
N ARG A 22 9.40 3.16 -4.77
CA ARG A 22 9.04 2.88 -3.37
C ARG A 22 8.94 4.15 -2.52
N ARG A 23 9.88 5.09 -2.66
CA ARG A 23 9.84 6.38 -1.96
C ARG A 23 8.65 7.24 -2.41
N LEU A 24 8.40 7.31 -3.71
CA LEU A 24 7.30 8.11 -4.27
C LEU A 24 5.94 7.62 -3.77
N PHE A 25 5.74 6.30 -3.68
CA PHE A 25 4.49 5.69 -3.21
C PHE A 25 4.51 5.33 -1.71
N ASN A 26 5.54 5.76 -0.98
CA ASN A 26 5.70 5.51 0.46
C ASN A 26 5.56 4.01 0.83
N ILE A 27 6.14 3.11 0.02
CA ILE A 27 6.12 1.65 0.20
C ILE A 27 7.36 1.21 0.98
N HIS A 28 7.13 0.51 2.08
CA HIS A 28 8.15 -0.04 2.97
C HIS A 28 8.15 -1.56 2.97
N GLU A 29 9.20 -2.15 3.53
CA GLU A 29 9.24 -3.59 3.76
C GLU A 29 8.09 -4.03 4.68
N GLY A 30 7.38 -5.08 4.27
CA GLY A 30 6.20 -5.59 4.98
C GLY A 30 4.87 -4.94 4.59
N ASP A 31 4.87 -3.84 3.83
CA ASP A 31 3.63 -3.22 3.33
C ASP A 31 2.87 -4.18 2.42
N GLN A 32 1.55 -4.21 2.58
CA GLN A 32 0.67 -4.98 1.71
C GLN A 32 0.38 -4.20 0.42
N LEU A 33 0.52 -4.88 -0.71
CA LEU A 33 0.19 -4.35 -2.03
C LEU A 33 -0.94 -5.17 -2.63
N ALA A 34 -1.98 -4.49 -3.12
CA ALA A 34 -3.03 -5.09 -3.93
C ALA A 34 -2.58 -5.10 -5.39
N ILE A 35 -2.67 -6.28 -6.02
CA ILE A 35 -2.40 -6.47 -7.46
C ILE A 35 -3.72 -6.76 -8.14
N SER A 36 -4.03 -6.01 -9.19
CA SER A 36 -5.25 -6.18 -10.00
C SER A 36 -4.95 -6.06 -11.48
N VAL A 37 -5.80 -6.65 -12.32
CA VAL A 37 -5.72 -6.55 -13.78
C VAL A 37 -6.75 -5.54 -14.28
N GLU A 38 -6.33 -4.62 -15.15
CA GLU A 38 -7.19 -3.62 -15.77
C GLU A 38 -6.89 -3.56 -17.28
N GLY A 39 -7.77 -4.16 -18.08
CA GLY A 39 -7.51 -4.41 -19.50
C GLY A 39 -6.26 -5.28 -19.66
N ASP A 40 -5.30 -4.77 -20.43
CA ASP A 40 -4.00 -5.44 -20.67
C ASP A 40 -2.91 -5.02 -19.66
N ASN A 41 -3.27 -4.29 -18.60
CA ASN A 41 -2.33 -3.76 -17.62
C ASN A 41 -2.44 -4.45 -16.27
N ILE A 42 -1.31 -4.54 -15.56
CA ILE A 42 -1.26 -4.89 -14.14
C ILE A 42 -1.15 -3.60 -13.33
N LEU A 43 -2.10 -3.40 -12.42
CA LEU A 43 -2.11 -2.28 -11.49
C LEU A 43 -1.70 -2.76 -10.09
N ILE A 44 -0.72 -2.08 -9.50
CA ILE A 44 -0.23 -2.31 -8.14
C ILE A 44 -0.62 -1.10 -7.28
N ARG A 45 -1.33 -1.35 -6.18
CA ARG A 45 -1.77 -0.31 -5.23
C ARG A 45 -1.30 -0.65 -3.83
N LYS A 46 -0.78 0.34 -3.09
CA LYS A 46 -0.54 0.18 -1.66
C LYS A 46 -1.88 0.06 -0.94
N LEU A 47 -2.04 -0.96 -0.12
CA LEU A 47 -3.16 -1.05 0.81
C LEU A 47 -2.92 -0.05 1.93
N GLU A 48 -3.77 0.97 2.00
CA GLU A 48 -3.75 1.89 3.14
C GLU A 48 -4.38 1.21 4.36
N ASP A 49 -3.79 1.45 5.53
CA ASP A 49 -4.41 1.08 6.78
C ASP A 49 -5.77 1.77 6.89
N THR A 50 -6.83 0.97 7.05
CA THR A 50 -8.18 1.49 7.23
C THR A 50 -8.55 1.46 8.70
N CYS A 51 -9.30 2.47 9.15
CA CYS A 51 -9.89 2.46 10.46
C CYS A 51 -10.91 1.32 10.54
N THR A 52 -10.69 0.37 11.46
CA THR A 52 -11.58 -0.80 11.66
C THR A 52 -13.01 -0.40 12.01
N PHE A 53 -13.23 0.80 12.57
CA PHE A 53 -14.55 1.26 12.99
C PHE A 53 -15.33 2.01 11.91
N CYS A 54 -14.67 2.80 11.07
CA CYS A 54 -15.35 3.69 10.12
C CYS A 54 -14.88 3.57 8.67
N GLY A 55 -13.88 2.73 8.39
CA GLY A 55 -13.32 2.52 7.05
C GLY A 55 -12.49 3.68 6.51
N ASN A 56 -12.35 4.79 7.23
CA ASN A 56 -11.52 5.91 6.79
C ASN A 56 -10.04 5.52 6.74
N THR A 57 -9.29 6.02 5.76
CA THR A 57 -7.84 5.83 5.63
C THR A 57 -7.02 7.00 6.17
N LYS A 58 -7.66 8.15 6.41
CA LYS A 58 -6.96 9.32 6.97
C LYS A 58 -6.67 9.18 8.46
N ASP A 59 -5.45 9.56 8.83
CA ASP A 59 -4.94 9.60 10.21
C ASP A 59 -5.12 8.27 10.95
N VAL A 60 -4.98 7.16 10.23
CA VAL A 60 -5.07 5.80 10.78
C VAL A 60 -3.75 5.42 11.43
N SER A 61 -3.83 5.06 12.71
CA SER A 61 -2.71 4.53 13.49
C SER A 61 -2.97 3.07 13.85
N SER A 62 -1.94 2.24 13.82
CA SER A 62 -2.06 0.85 14.24
C SER A 62 -2.11 0.74 15.76
N PHE A 63 -3.11 0.03 16.28
CA PHE A 63 -3.26 -0.29 17.70
C PHE A 63 -3.65 -1.76 17.86
N LYS A 64 -2.79 -2.55 18.48
CA LYS A 64 -2.96 -4.02 18.63
C LYS A 64 -3.27 -4.73 17.31
N GLY A 65 -2.61 -4.31 16.22
CA GLY A 65 -2.81 -4.89 14.88
C GLY A 65 -4.10 -4.46 14.18
N LYS A 66 -4.83 -3.47 14.70
CA LYS A 66 -5.99 -2.86 14.06
C LYS A 66 -5.71 -1.41 13.73
N GLY A 67 -6.03 -0.98 12.50
CA GLY A 67 -6.01 0.43 12.15
C GLY A 67 -7.14 1.17 12.87
N ILE A 68 -6.82 2.27 13.55
CA ILE A 68 -7.79 3.17 14.19
C ILE A 68 -7.44 4.60 13.82
N CYS A 69 -8.38 5.31 13.18
CA CYS A 69 -8.20 6.74 12.89
C CYS A 69 -8.35 7.59 14.15
N THR A 70 -7.69 8.76 14.17
CA THR A 70 -7.74 9.70 15.30
C THR A 70 -9.18 10.03 15.74
N ARG A 71 -10.11 10.17 14.79
CA ARG A 71 -11.53 10.42 15.08
C ARG A 71 -12.18 9.30 15.90
N CYS A 72 -12.01 8.05 15.48
CA CYS A 72 -12.58 6.90 16.19
C CYS A 72 -11.83 6.62 17.48
N ARG A 73 -10.52 6.89 17.52
CA ARG A 73 -9.73 6.79 18.75
C ARG A 73 -10.23 7.76 19.83
N ALA A 74 -10.57 9.00 19.46
CA ALA A 74 -11.13 10.00 20.39
C ALA A 74 -12.50 9.62 20.96
N GLN A 75 -13.23 8.69 20.33
CA GLN A 75 -14.53 8.19 20.80
C GLN A 75 -14.40 7.02 21.79
N LEU A 76 -13.21 6.42 21.91
CA LEU A 76 -12.96 5.23 22.74
C LEU A 76 -12.59 5.56 24.20
N GLY A 77 -12.45 6.85 24.55
CA GLY A 77 -12.03 7.31 25.88
C GLY A 77 -10.59 7.80 25.88
#